data_AF-A0A7K1Z1P9-F1
#
_entry.id   AF-A0A7K1Z1P9-F1
#
_cell.length_a   1.000
_cell.length_b   1.000
_cell.length_c   1.000
_cell.angle_alpha   90.00
_cell.angle_beta   90.00
_cell.angle_gamma   90.00
#
_symmetry.space_group_name_H-M   'P 1'
#
loop_
_entity.id
_entity.type
_entity.pdbx_description
1 polymer ?
#
loop_
_entity_poly.entity_id
_entity_poly.type
_entity_poly.pdbx_seq_one_letter_code
_entity_poly.pdbx_strand_id
1 'polypeptide(L)'
;MPPGVGKKATEDFWPVYGTEPKDLFKRLLDLVDASEEVSLSPGCIEGLLGFPDSNPDRAPELLPGILWEWIKTSSPPRGEAPVEPYFSGIRGSQKLVSIIWRAHIPQENTRLWPRATDQESIDVPITDVREVLRDDMEEGCVIRLGSDGITVERASRLRPGDQIVLPTDRGLMDQFGWNPESTDTVRDMSLVDYGLPLDAEAIERICGIPAAQTQELLEIVLNQFADDDTEISIDEQIGAVKEILSIIGQTSPPNWDRGEWILFVESLNCQVIKPSGEVPRLSVIEPKSDIPIDDLDERSLASIATELALHNEAVGIFAKHICACIGVRTDLADVIERAGRLHDIGKADQRFQQWLNPSWKQGDVLMAKSDTPQHRWQERRNTAGWPKGGRHEALSARLVRVWLNKSPGWGDSITRDLLIHLVISHHGKARPLVGPVTDDASLMVNSFISGKSVDASADLGIVDWEQPTRFWNLNNHFGPWGLALLETILRLSDQAISARTQLSLNQ
;
A
#
# COMPACT_ATOMS: atom_id res chain seq x y z
N MET A 1 1.88 44.61 -4.45
CA MET A 1 2.92 43.55 -4.54
C MET A 1 2.30 42.36 -5.26
N PRO A 2 2.96 41.74 -6.24
CA PRO A 2 2.38 40.63 -6.97
C PRO A 2 2.23 39.41 -6.05
N PRO A 3 1.20 38.57 -6.24
CA PRO A 3 0.94 37.42 -5.40
C PRO A 3 1.89 36.27 -5.76
N GLY A 4 2.69 35.85 -4.77
CA GLY A 4 2.90 34.44 -4.46
C GLY A 4 3.56 33.55 -5.52
N VAL A 5 4.72 33.94 -6.05
CA VAL A 5 5.68 32.92 -6.48
C VAL A 5 6.25 32.31 -5.21
N GLY A 6 5.82 31.11 -4.85
CA GLY A 6 6.47 30.33 -3.81
C GLY A 6 7.96 30.25 -4.16
N LYS A 7 8.83 30.83 -3.31
CA LYS A 7 10.27 30.69 -3.50
C LYS A 7 10.56 29.19 -3.55
N LYS A 8 11.04 28.69 -4.70
CA LYS A 8 11.65 27.36 -4.79
C LYS A 8 12.60 27.21 -3.61
N ALA A 9 12.59 26.05 -2.96
CA ALA A 9 13.58 25.72 -1.94
C ALA A 9 14.97 25.95 -2.54
N THR A 10 15.64 27.02 -2.12
CA THR A 10 17.09 27.12 -2.21
C THR A 10 17.65 26.26 -1.08
N GLU A 11 18.87 25.74 -1.20
CA GLU A 11 19.52 24.91 -0.15
C GLU A 11 19.39 25.50 1.27
N ASP A 12 19.24 26.83 1.37
CA ASP A 12 19.16 27.59 2.61
C ASP A 12 17.75 28.04 3.07
N PHE A 13 16.67 27.75 2.33
CA PHE A 13 15.33 28.27 2.67
C PHE A 13 14.20 27.27 2.38
N TRP A 14 13.51 26.85 3.43
CA TRP A 14 12.36 25.95 3.38
C TRP A 14 11.03 26.72 3.25
N PRO A 15 10.08 26.26 2.41
CA PRO A 15 8.83 26.99 2.13
C PRO A 15 8.01 27.37 3.37
N VAL A 16 7.96 26.47 4.35
CA VAL A 16 7.21 26.61 5.60
C VAL A 16 8.10 27.09 6.75
N TYR A 17 9.27 26.45 6.91
CA TYR A 17 10.13 26.61 8.08
C TYR A 17 11.26 27.64 7.91
N GLY A 18 11.38 28.29 6.74
CA GLY A 18 12.40 29.30 6.50
C GLY A 18 13.82 28.74 6.68
N THR A 19 14.61 29.34 7.57
CA THR A 19 15.98 28.91 7.87
C THR A 19 16.07 27.91 9.02
N GLU A 20 14.96 27.65 9.74
CA GLU A 20 14.97 26.82 10.95
C GLU A 20 15.66 25.46 10.76
N PRO A 21 15.44 24.70 9.67
CA PRO A 21 16.11 23.42 9.49
C PRO A 21 17.64 23.54 9.41
N LYS A 22 18.14 24.62 8.79
CA LYS A 22 19.58 24.92 8.71
C LYS A 22 20.14 25.30 10.08
N ASP A 23 19.41 26.14 10.82
CA ASP A 23 19.80 26.60 12.15
C ASP A 23 19.77 25.43 13.17
N LEU A 24 18.77 24.54 13.07
CA LEU A 24 18.69 23.28 13.82
C LEU A 24 19.86 22.35 13.50
N PHE A 25 20.18 22.15 12.22
CA PHE A 25 21.30 21.32 11.81
C PHE A 25 22.64 21.85 12.34
N LYS A 26 22.83 23.17 12.32
CA LYS A 26 24.00 23.80 12.93
C LYS A 26 24.09 23.57 14.44
N ARG A 27 22.99 23.77 15.18
CA ARG A 27 22.93 23.47 16.63
C ARG A 27 23.30 22.01 16.92
N LEU A 28 22.84 21.08 16.08
CA LEU A 28 23.19 19.66 16.21
C LEU A 28 24.69 19.42 16.00
N LEU A 29 25.31 20.02 14.99
CA LEU A 29 26.76 19.89 14.76
C LEU A 29 27.58 20.46 15.92
N ASP A 30 27.20 21.64 16.42
CA ASP A 30 27.88 22.27 17.56
C ASP A 30 27.81 21.39 18.84
N LEU A 31 26.72 20.62 19.01
CA LEU A 31 26.59 19.65 20.10
C LEU A 31 27.45 18.39 19.89
N VAL A 32 27.51 17.87 18.66
CA VAL A 32 28.34 16.69 18.33
C VAL A 32 29.82 16.99 18.62
N ASP A 33 30.31 18.17 18.26
CA ASP A 33 31.68 18.59 18.54
C ASP A 33 32.02 18.63 20.04
N ALA A 34 31.01 18.75 20.92
CA ALA A 34 31.19 18.82 22.36
C ALA A 34 31.13 17.45 23.07
N SER A 35 30.32 16.51 22.58
CA SER A 35 30.04 15.24 23.29
C SER A 35 30.37 13.95 22.53
N GLU A 36 30.87 14.03 21.29
CA GLU A 36 31.11 12.92 20.34
C GLU A 36 29.85 12.13 19.93
N GLU A 37 28.80 12.14 20.76
CA GLU A 37 27.48 11.53 20.53
C GLU A 37 26.36 12.49 20.96
N VAL A 38 25.24 12.51 20.23
CA VAL A 38 24.05 13.32 20.56
C VAL A 38 22.81 12.42 20.62
N SER A 39 22.11 12.44 21.76
CA SER A 39 20.84 11.73 21.93
C SER A 39 19.66 12.55 21.40
N LEU A 40 19.03 12.06 20.34
CA LEU A 40 17.84 12.70 19.74
C LEU A 40 16.52 12.14 20.28
N SER A 41 16.55 11.47 21.43
CA SER A 41 15.33 10.98 22.07
C SER A 41 14.38 12.13 22.41
N PRO A 42 13.05 11.91 22.34
CA PRO A 42 12.06 12.94 22.68
C PRO A 42 12.29 13.55 24.07
N GLY A 43 12.70 12.74 25.04
CA GLY A 43 12.98 13.19 26.41
C GLY A 43 14.26 14.02 26.59
N CYS A 44 15.16 14.05 25.59
CA CYS A 44 16.41 14.82 25.65
C CYS A 44 16.42 16.00 24.71
N ILE A 45 15.76 15.89 23.55
CA ILE A 45 15.96 16.81 22.43
C ILE A 45 15.50 18.24 22.73
N GLU A 46 14.44 18.43 23.51
CA GLU A 46 13.97 19.76 23.93
C GLU A 46 15.02 20.47 24.80
N GLY A 47 15.64 19.75 25.74
CA GLY A 47 16.69 20.30 26.59
C GLY A 47 18.02 20.57 25.85
N LEU A 48 18.26 19.88 24.74
CA LEU A 48 19.46 20.01 23.93
C LEU A 48 19.35 21.13 22.88
N LEU A 49 18.21 21.22 22.19
CA LEU A 49 18.04 22.13 21.04
C LEU A 49 17.22 23.38 21.38
N GLY A 50 16.50 23.38 22.50
CA GLY A 50 15.56 24.43 22.88
C GLY A 50 14.29 24.40 22.01
N PHE A 51 13.44 25.41 22.20
CA PHE A 51 12.27 25.60 21.33
C PHE A 51 12.70 26.05 19.93
N PRO A 52 11.94 25.71 18.88
CA PRO A 52 12.14 26.28 17.55
C PRO A 52 12.03 27.81 17.60
N ASP A 53 12.90 28.52 16.88
CA ASP A 53 12.85 29.98 16.81
C ASP A 53 11.83 30.46 15.75
N SER A 54 11.44 29.57 14.83
CA SER A 54 10.37 29.82 13.86
C SER A 54 8.97 29.57 14.43
N ASN A 55 8.06 30.50 14.17
CA ASN A 55 6.62 30.25 14.23
C ASN A 55 6.11 30.12 12.78
N PRO A 56 5.92 28.90 12.26
CA PRO A 56 5.44 28.75 10.90
C PRO A 56 3.98 29.21 10.83
N ASP A 57 3.74 30.46 10.45
CA ASP A 57 2.41 31.09 10.24
C ASP A 57 1.44 30.27 9.35
N ARG A 58 1.96 29.22 8.72
CA ARG A 58 1.31 28.45 7.67
C ARG A 58 1.30 26.95 7.95
N ALA A 59 1.98 26.41 8.97
CA ALA A 59 1.80 24.99 9.32
C ALA A 59 0.87 24.87 10.53
N PRO A 60 -0.02 23.86 10.57
CA PRO A 60 -0.71 23.53 11.79
C PRO A 60 0.29 23.01 12.83
N GLU A 61 -0.09 23.11 14.10
CA GLU A 61 0.68 22.50 15.18
C GLU A 61 0.58 20.97 15.10
N LEU A 62 1.72 20.27 15.12
CA LEU A 62 1.76 18.82 15.11
C LEU A 62 1.45 18.28 16.51
N LEU A 63 0.18 17.92 16.71
CA LEU A 63 -0.27 17.35 17.97
C LEU A 63 0.24 15.90 18.12
N PRO A 64 0.60 15.46 19.34
CA PRO A 64 1.08 14.10 19.59
C PRO A 64 0.14 12.99 19.08
N GLY A 65 -1.18 13.23 19.11
CA GLY A 65 -2.17 12.28 18.60
C GLY A 65 -2.09 12.06 17.08
N ILE A 66 -1.84 13.13 16.31
CA ILE A 66 -1.69 13.07 14.85
C ILE A 66 -0.43 12.32 14.48
N LEU A 67 0.68 12.64 15.15
CA LEU A 67 1.94 11.92 14.96
C LEU A 67 1.80 10.44 15.34
N TRP A 68 1.05 10.13 16.41
CA TRP A 68 0.76 8.75 16.79
C TRP A 68 -0.10 8.01 15.76
N GLU A 69 -0.96 8.69 15.00
CA GLU A 69 -1.70 8.08 13.89
C GLU A 69 -0.77 7.74 12.73
N TRP A 70 0.06 8.67 12.27
CA TRP A 70 0.94 8.47 11.10
C TRP A 70 2.01 7.40 11.28
N ILE A 71 2.45 7.15 12.51
CA ILE A 71 3.53 6.17 12.73
C ILE A 71 3.02 4.72 12.71
N LYS A 72 1.70 4.51 12.69
CA LYS A 72 1.10 3.19 12.60
C LYS A 72 1.06 2.73 11.14
N THR A 73 1.22 1.43 10.93
CA THR A 73 1.10 0.77 9.62
C THR A 73 -0.11 -0.17 9.56
N SER A 74 -0.94 -0.23 10.62
CA SER A 74 -2.33 -0.64 10.48
C SER A 74 -2.97 0.29 9.45
N SER A 75 -3.59 -0.26 8.40
CA SER A 75 -4.10 0.47 7.22
C SER A 75 -4.58 1.87 7.60
N PRO A 76 -4.10 2.93 6.90
CA PRO A 76 -4.47 4.29 7.25
C PRO A 76 -6.00 4.37 7.30
N PRO A 77 -6.58 4.77 8.45
CA PRO A 77 -8.03 4.82 8.57
C PRO A 77 -8.57 5.76 7.50
N ARG A 78 -9.75 5.45 6.94
CA ARG A 78 -10.42 6.38 6.03
C ARG A 78 -10.49 7.77 6.68
N GLY A 79 -9.91 8.78 6.03
CA GLY A 79 -9.84 10.15 6.56
C GLY A 79 -8.69 10.39 7.55
N GLU A 80 -7.54 9.72 7.40
CA GLU A 80 -6.33 10.06 8.15
C GLU A 80 -5.97 11.54 8.02
N ALA A 81 -5.35 12.10 9.06
CA ALA A 81 -4.91 13.48 9.02
C ALA A 81 -3.89 13.67 7.89
N PRO A 82 -4.05 14.65 7.00
CA PRO A 82 -3.11 14.87 5.90
C PRO A 82 -1.75 15.30 6.44
N VAL A 83 -0.67 14.75 5.86
CA VAL A 83 0.72 15.11 6.21
C VAL A 83 1.16 16.39 5.51
N GLU A 84 0.56 16.70 4.36
CA GLU A 84 0.90 17.80 3.45
C GLU A 84 0.90 19.18 4.14
N PRO A 85 -0.08 19.53 4.99
CA PRO A 85 -0.09 20.82 5.67
C PRO A 85 1.16 21.10 6.50
N TYR A 86 1.87 20.06 6.96
CA TYR A 86 3.02 20.19 7.85
C TYR A 86 4.32 20.43 7.12
N PHE A 87 4.44 20.09 5.83
CA PHE A 87 5.63 20.41 5.03
C PHE A 87 5.35 21.43 3.92
N SER A 88 4.10 21.58 3.48
CA SER A 88 3.68 22.51 2.43
C SER A 88 2.98 23.78 2.95
N GLY A 89 2.41 23.70 4.15
CA GLY A 89 1.62 24.78 4.77
C GLY A 89 0.19 24.89 4.23
N ILE A 90 -0.68 25.55 5.00
CA ILE A 90 -2.12 25.75 4.79
C ILE A 90 -2.42 27.00 3.95
N ARG A 91 -1.46 27.93 3.80
CA ARG A 91 -1.75 29.22 3.13
C ARG A 91 -1.64 29.13 1.62
N GLY A 92 -2.79 29.42 1.00
CA GLY A 92 -3.07 29.17 -0.40
C GLY A 92 -3.62 27.76 -0.46
N SER A 93 -4.95 27.61 -0.37
CA SER A 93 -5.54 26.44 -0.99
C SER A 93 -4.98 26.47 -2.40
N GLN A 94 -4.12 25.51 -2.75
CA GLN A 94 -4.09 25.13 -4.13
C GLN A 94 -5.57 24.95 -4.47
N LYS A 95 -6.05 25.77 -5.40
CA LYS A 95 -7.44 25.68 -5.81
C LYS A 95 -7.47 24.35 -6.55
N LEU A 96 -7.76 23.28 -5.83
CA LEU A 96 -7.73 21.94 -6.37
C LEU A 96 -9.09 21.63 -6.95
N VAL A 97 -9.09 20.78 -7.95
CA VAL A 97 -10.25 20.03 -8.41
C VAL A 97 -9.85 18.57 -8.35
N SER A 98 -10.81 17.70 -8.08
CA SER A 98 -10.56 16.27 -8.05
C SER A 98 -11.00 15.68 -9.39
N ILE A 99 -10.18 14.81 -9.98
CA ILE A 99 -10.49 14.19 -11.28
C ILE A 99 -10.69 12.70 -11.05
N ILE A 100 -11.77 12.17 -11.62
CA ILE A 100 -12.07 10.73 -11.67
C ILE A 100 -12.20 10.27 -13.11
N TRP A 101 -11.76 9.05 -13.40
CA TRP A 101 -11.89 8.44 -14.72
C TRP A 101 -12.97 7.35 -14.70
N ARG A 102 -13.80 7.34 -15.74
CA ARG A 102 -14.90 6.37 -15.88
C ARG A 102 -14.99 5.83 -17.30
N ALA A 103 -15.21 4.53 -17.40
CA ALA A 103 -15.51 3.90 -18.68
C ALA A 103 -16.86 4.37 -19.22
N HIS A 104 -17.87 4.43 -18.35
CA HIS A 104 -19.18 4.97 -18.67
C HIS A 104 -19.30 6.44 -18.25
N ILE A 105 -19.58 7.30 -19.22
CA ILE A 105 -19.86 8.71 -18.99
C ILE A 105 -21.37 8.94 -19.05
N PRO A 106 -22.02 9.30 -17.92
CA PRO A 106 -23.47 9.45 -17.90
C PRO A 106 -23.90 10.69 -18.68
N GLN A 107 -25.12 10.66 -19.20
CA GLN A 107 -25.74 11.86 -19.78
C GLN A 107 -26.00 12.91 -18.70
N GLU A 108 -26.07 14.18 -19.11
CA GLU A 108 -26.37 15.30 -18.21
C GLU A 108 -27.66 15.04 -17.40
N ASN A 109 -27.62 15.34 -16.10
CA ASN A 109 -28.69 15.08 -15.12
C ASN A 109 -28.98 13.60 -14.82
N THR A 110 -28.10 12.67 -15.20
CA THR A 110 -28.16 11.27 -14.75
C THR A 110 -27.12 11.00 -13.64
N ARG A 111 -27.27 9.89 -12.91
CA ARG A 111 -26.38 9.56 -11.79
C ARG A 111 -25.13 8.85 -12.27
N LEU A 112 -23.98 9.27 -11.75
CA LEU A 112 -22.73 8.55 -11.88
C LEU A 112 -22.83 7.21 -11.15
N TRP A 113 -22.48 6.15 -11.85
CA TRP A 113 -22.29 4.84 -11.26
C TRP A 113 -20.88 4.31 -11.57
N PRO A 114 -20.20 3.71 -10.58
CA PRO A 114 -20.49 3.78 -9.15
C PRO A 114 -20.31 5.19 -8.58
N ARG A 115 -20.85 5.43 -7.37
CA ARG A 115 -20.64 6.70 -6.67
C ARG A 115 -19.15 6.96 -6.50
N ALA A 116 -18.73 8.18 -6.80
CA ALA A 116 -17.35 8.61 -6.65
C ALA A 116 -16.86 8.46 -5.20
N THR A 117 -15.65 7.93 -5.01
CA THR A 117 -14.93 7.87 -3.74
C THR A 117 -13.60 8.61 -3.83
N ASP A 118 -13.03 8.97 -2.68
CA ASP A 118 -11.76 9.71 -2.66
C ASP A 118 -10.59 8.86 -3.17
N GLN A 119 -10.68 7.53 -3.09
CA GLN A 119 -9.63 6.57 -3.47
C GLN A 119 -9.42 6.44 -4.98
N GLU A 120 -10.38 6.88 -5.79
CA GLU A 120 -10.32 6.82 -7.25
C GLU A 120 -10.16 8.21 -7.89
N SER A 121 -9.89 9.21 -7.06
CA SER A 121 -9.70 10.59 -7.49
C SER A 121 -8.27 11.05 -7.28
N ILE A 122 -7.80 11.95 -8.15
CA ILE A 122 -6.56 12.69 -7.90
C ILE A 122 -6.86 14.17 -7.80
N ASP A 123 -6.22 14.84 -6.85
CA ASP A 123 -6.33 16.28 -6.69
C ASP A 123 -5.30 16.99 -7.57
N VAL A 124 -5.79 17.89 -8.43
CA VAL A 124 -4.97 18.61 -9.41
C VAL A 124 -5.19 20.11 -9.24
N PRO A 125 -4.13 20.94 -9.35
CA PRO A 125 -4.29 22.39 -9.45
C PRO A 125 -5.27 22.77 -10.57
N ILE A 126 -6.32 23.52 -10.22
CA ILE A 126 -7.36 23.96 -11.16
C ILE A 126 -6.79 24.75 -12.34
N THR A 127 -5.62 25.38 -12.16
CA THR A 127 -4.92 26.09 -13.23
C THR A 127 -4.55 25.16 -14.36
N ASP A 128 -4.03 23.99 -14.01
CA ASP A 128 -3.50 23.00 -14.94
C ASP A 128 -4.66 22.34 -15.68
N VAL A 129 -5.72 21.99 -14.94
CA VAL A 129 -6.95 21.43 -15.53
C VAL A 129 -7.64 22.42 -16.46
N ARG A 130 -7.70 23.71 -16.08
CA ARG A 130 -8.27 24.76 -16.95
C ARG A 130 -7.45 25.01 -18.21
N GLU A 131 -6.15 24.77 -18.16
CA GLU A 131 -5.29 24.90 -19.32
C GLU A 131 -5.53 23.74 -20.30
N VAL A 132 -5.57 22.52 -19.79
CA VAL A 132 -5.72 21.29 -20.59
C VAL A 132 -7.15 21.12 -21.14
N LEU A 133 -8.17 21.42 -20.34
CA LEU A 133 -9.59 21.28 -20.72
C LEU A 133 -10.20 22.59 -21.22
N ARG A 134 -9.38 23.53 -21.73
CA ARG A 134 -9.84 24.85 -22.16
C ARG A 134 -10.93 24.75 -23.22
N ASP A 135 -10.65 24.00 -24.28
CA ASP A 135 -11.54 23.85 -25.42
C ASP A 135 -12.82 23.10 -25.00
N ASP A 136 -12.67 22.04 -24.18
CA ASP A 136 -13.79 21.30 -23.60
C ASP A 136 -14.71 22.20 -22.76
N MET A 137 -14.17 23.18 -22.01
CA MET A 137 -14.98 24.12 -21.24
C MET A 137 -15.66 25.16 -22.14
N GLU A 138 -15.01 25.61 -23.20
CA GLU A 138 -15.61 26.54 -24.18
C GLU A 138 -16.77 25.89 -24.93
N GLU A 139 -16.67 24.59 -25.22
CA GLU A 139 -17.73 23.78 -25.83
C GLU A 139 -18.79 23.29 -24.83
N GLY A 140 -18.54 23.42 -23.52
CA GLY A 140 -19.44 22.93 -22.46
C GLY A 140 -19.44 21.40 -22.33
N CYS A 141 -18.37 20.75 -22.76
CA CYS A 141 -18.19 19.30 -22.76
C CYS A 141 -17.60 18.76 -21.45
N VAL A 142 -17.06 19.61 -20.56
CA VAL A 142 -16.56 19.16 -19.26
C VAL A 142 -17.71 18.70 -18.37
N ILE A 143 -17.59 17.49 -17.86
CA ILE A 143 -18.57 16.89 -16.95
C ILE A 143 -18.04 16.99 -15.53
N ARG A 144 -18.89 17.45 -14.61
CA ARG A 144 -18.61 17.48 -13.18
C ARG A 144 -19.74 16.86 -12.38
N LEU A 145 -19.48 16.50 -11.14
CA LEU A 145 -20.53 16.13 -10.20
C LEU A 145 -21.20 17.39 -9.63
N GLY A 146 -22.53 17.32 -9.56
CA GLY A 146 -23.38 18.33 -8.94
C GLY A 146 -23.19 18.37 -7.42
N SER A 147 -23.91 19.28 -6.76
CA SER A 147 -23.78 19.46 -5.31
C SER A 147 -24.18 18.25 -4.46
N ASP A 148 -24.90 17.29 -5.04
CA ASP A 148 -25.25 16.02 -4.39
C ASP A 148 -24.12 14.99 -4.45
N GLY A 149 -23.03 15.27 -5.20
CA GLY A 149 -21.88 14.40 -5.37
C GLY A 149 -22.17 13.11 -6.14
N ILE A 150 -23.29 13.03 -6.86
CA ILE A 150 -23.71 11.82 -7.58
C ILE A 150 -24.25 12.14 -8.97
N THR A 151 -25.00 13.23 -9.15
CA THR A 151 -25.55 13.59 -10.46
C THR A 151 -24.52 14.34 -11.29
N VAL A 152 -24.40 14.01 -12.58
CA VAL A 152 -23.48 14.70 -13.48
C VAL A 152 -24.11 15.95 -14.11
N GLU A 153 -23.31 17.01 -14.23
CA GLU A 153 -23.67 18.30 -14.81
C GLU A 153 -22.59 18.73 -15.81
N ARG A 154 -22.98 19.46 -16.85
CA ARG A 154 -22.01 20.12 -17.75
C ARG A 154 -21.49 21.41 -17.15
N ALA A 155 -20.18 21.65 -17.31
CA ALA A 155 -19.50 22.79 -16.74
C ALA A 155 -18.77 23.60 -17.82
N SER A 156 -19.13 24.87 -17.97
CA SER A 156 -18.35 25.85 -18.75
C SER A 156 -17.30 26.59 -17.91
N ARG A 157 -17.30 26.38 -16.59
CA ARG A 157 -16.36 26.98 -15.64
C ARG A 157 -16.14 26.06 -14.45
N LEU A 158 -14.88 25.79 -14.15
CA LEU A 158 -14.48 25.04 -12.96
C LEU A 158 -14.32 25.94 -11.74
N ARG A 159 -14.63 25.41 -10.56
CA ARG A 159 -14.45 26.03 -9.24
C ARG A 159 -13.58 25.13 -8.37
N PRO A 160 -12.87 25.69 -7.38
CA PRO A 160 -12.15 24.86 -6.41
C PRO A 160 -13.12 23.88 -5.73
N GLY A 161 -12.73 22.62 -5.64
CA GLY A 161 -13.53 21.53 -5.08
C GLY A 161 -14.53 20.88 -6.04
N ASP A 162 -14.61 21.31 -7.31
CA ASP A 162 -15.37 20.55 -8.31
C ASP A 162 -14.73 19.16 -8.50
N GLN A 163 -15.57 18.13 -8.61
CA GLN A 163 -15.18 16.78 -9.00
C GLN A 163 -15.49 16.58 -10.48
N ILE A 164 -14.46 16.36 -11.28
CA ILE A 164 -14.53 16.28 -12.75
C ILE A 164 -14.52 14.81 -13.16
N VAL A 165 -15.44 14.43 -14.04
CA VAL A 165 -15.53 13.07 -14.58
C VAL A 165 -14.97 13.08 -16.00
N LEU A 166 -13.87 12.36 -16.21
CA LEU A 166 -13.26 12.17 -17.53
C LEU A 166 -13.47 10.74 -18.04
N PRO A 167 -13.62 10.53 -19.35
CA PRO A 167 -13.62 9.18 -19.88
C PRO A 167 -12.22 8.56 -19.77
N THR A 168 -12.15 7.24 -19.61
CA THR A 168 -10.87 6.50 -19.45
C THR A 168 -9.93 6.65 -20.64
N ASP A 169 -10.44 6.94 -21.82
CA ASP A 169 -9.66 7.18 -23.05
C ASP A 169 -9.16 8.63 -23.18
N ARG A 170 -9.49 9.54 -22.24
CA ARG A 170 -9.04 10.94 -22.29
C ARG A 170 -7.54 11.11 -22.05
N GLY A 171 -6.92 10.16 -21.35
CA GLY A 171 -5.55 10.26 -20.85
C GLY A 171 -5.42 11.19 -19.67
N LEU A 172 -4.39 12.04 -19.70
CA LEU A 172 -4.03 13.03 -18.66
C LEU A 172 -3.47 12.43 -17.36
N MET A 173 -3.19 11.13 -17.37
CA MET A 173 -2.60 10.43 -16.24
C MET A 173 -1.59 9.39 -16.75
N ASP A 174 -0.48 9.24 -16.04
CA ASP A 174 0.48 8.17 -16.23
C ASP A 174 0.73 7.44 -14.89
N GLN A 175 1.71 6.54 -14.87
CA GLN A 175 2.06 5.77 -13.67
C GLN A 175 2.55 6.62 -12.47
N PHE A 176 2.87 7.91 -12.68
CA PHE A 176 3.33 8.84 -11.64
C PHE A 176 2.23 9.84 -11.22
N GLY A 177 1.07 9.85 -11.88
CA GLY A 177 -0.07 10.70 -11.55
C GLY A 177 -0.48 11.62 -12.68
N TRP A 178 -0.93 12.83 -12.35
CA TRP A 178 -1.38 13.83 -13.34
C TRP A 178 -0.28 14.18 -14.33
N ASN A 179 -0.53 13.92 -15.62
CA ASN A 179 0.37 14.25 -16.72
C ASN A 179 -0.43 14.78 -17.91
N PRO A 180 -0.47 16.12 -18.13
CA PRO A 180 -1.18 16.78 -19.23
C PRO A 180 -0.87 16.26 -20.64
N GLU A 181 0.30 15.65 -20.85
CA GLU A 181 0.74 15.17 -22.16
C GLU A 181 0.42 13.68 -22.39
N SER A 182 0.00 12.97 -21.34
CA SER A 182 -0.33 11.55 -21.46
C SER A 182 -1.61 11.35 -22.27
N THR A 183 -1.52 10.49 -23.29
CA THR A 183 -2.65 10.01 -24.08
C THR A 183 -3.00 8.56 -23.74
N ASP A 184 -2.32 7.97 -22.76
CA ASP A 184 -2.54 6.57 -22.38
C ASP A 184 -3.91 6.42 -21.73
N THR A 185 -4.62 5.34 -22.05
CA THR A 185 -5.90 5.03 -21.39
C THR A 185 -5.68 4.89 -19.89
N VAL A 186 -6.64 5.31 -19.08
CA VAL A 186 -6.63 5.22 -17.62
C VAL A 186 -7.53 4.07 -17.17
N ARG A 187 -7.10 3.30 -16.16
CA ARG A 187 -7.91 2.21 -15.63
C ARG A 187 -9.08 2.76 -14.81
N ASP A 188 -10.30 2.29 -15.10
CA ASP A 188 -11.44 2.52 -14.22
C ASP A 188 -11.37 1.60 -13.00
N MET A 189 -10.90 2.14 -11.88
CA MET A 189 -10.73 1.42 -10.62
C MET A 189 -12.07 0.93 -10.04
N SER A 190 -13.17 1.58 -10.39
CA SER A 190 -14.49 1.26 -9.83
C SER A 190 -15.03 -0.09 -10.31
N LEU A 191 -14.56 -0.59 -11.45
CA LEU A 191 -15.07 -1.84 -12.03
C LEU A 191 -14.82 -3.05 -11.12
N VAL A 192 -13.64 -3.13 -10.50
CA VAL A 192 -13.22 -4.29 -9.69
C VAL A 192 -14.18 -4.56 -8.53
N ASP A 193 -14.66 -3.49 -7.88
CA ASP A 193 -15.50 -3.61 -6.68
C ASP A 193 -17.01 -3.64 -7.01
N TYR A 194 -17.42 -3.01 -8.12
CA TYR A 194 -18.83 -2.76 -8.39
C TYR A 194 -19.39 -3.52 -9.61
N GLY A 195 -18.55 -3.86 -10.58
CA GLY A 195 -18.90 -4.67 -11.75
C GLY A 195 -18.83 -3.90 -13.08
N LEU A 196 -19.55 -4.40 -14.08
CA LEU A 196 -19.42 -3.96 -15.48
C LEU A 196 -20.65 -3.13 -15.93
N PRO A 197 -20.47 -1.88 -16.41
CA PRO A 197 -21.55 -1.14 -17.05
C PRO A 197 -21.92 -1.76 -18.40
N LEU A 198 -23.21 -1.93 -18.65
CA LEU A 198 -23.76 -2.44 -19.90
C LEU A 198 -24.11 -1.28 -20.83
N ASP A 199 -23.07 -0.70 -21.40
CA ASP A 199 -23.11 0.41 -22.33
C ASP A 199 -22.04 0.17 -23.41
N ALA A 200 -22.40 0.36 -24.69
CA ALA A 200 -21.55 -0.07 -25.80
C ALA A 200 -20.25 0.74 -25.85
N GLU A 201 -20.33 2.06 -25.63
CA GLU A 201 -19.15 2.93 -25.57
C GLU A 201 -18.27 2.61 -24.35
N ALA A 202 -18.87 2.34 -23.19
CA ALA A 202 -18.11 1.94 -22.01
C ALA A 202 -17.35 0.63 -22.25
N ILE A 203 -17.99 -0.38 -22.85
CA ILE A 203 -17.33 -1.66 -23.18
C ILE A 203 -16.22 -1.46 -24.21
N GLU A 204 -16.42 -0.58 -25.20
CA GLU A 204 -15.37 -0.21 -26.16
C GLU A 204 -14.17 0.42 -25.47
N ARG A 205 -14.38 1.39 -24.56
CA ARG A 205 -13.31 2.02 -23.79
C ARG A 205 -12.56 1.05 -22.89
N ILE A 206 -13.26 0.07 -22.30
CA ILE A 206 -12.64 -0.93 -21.44
C ILE A 206 -11.84 -1.93 -22.27
N CYS A 207 -12.46 -2.51 -23.29
CA CYS A 207 -11.95 -3.73 -23.93
C CYS A 207 -11.24 -3.47 -25.27
N GLY A 208 -11.35 -2.26 -25.83
CA GLY A 208 -10.88 -1.92 -27.18
C GLY A 208 -11.67 -2.63 -28.29
N ILE A 209 -12.88 -3.11 -28.00
CA ILE A 209 -13.76 -3.75 -28.97
C ILE A 209 -14.71 -2.68 -29.53
N PRO A 210 -14.86 -2.55 -30.87
CA PRO A 210 -15.80 -1.59 -31.45
C PRO A 210 -17.22 -1.77 -30.90
N ALA A 211 -17.88 -0.69 -30.47
CA ALA A 211 -19.23 -0.70 -29.90
C ALA A 211 -20.26 -1.47 -30.74
N ALA A 212 -20.12 -1.42 -32.07
CA ALA A 212 -20.98 -2.15 -33.01
C ALA A 212 -20.99 -3.67 -32.79
N GLN A 213 -19.94 -4.27 -32.23
CA GLN A 213 -19.88 -5.71 -31.98
C GLN A 213 -20.72 -6.15 -30.76
N THR A 214 -20.96 -5.25 -29.82
CA THR A 214 -21.74 -5.53 -28.60
C THR A 214 -23.13 -4.90 -28.62
N GLN A 215 -23.36 -3.93 -29.52
CA GLN A 215 -24.62 -3.18 -29.65
C GLN A 215 -25.85 -4.09 -29.78
N GLU A 216 -25.86 -5.04 -30.73
CA GLU A 216 -27.01 -5.94 -30.95
C GLU A 216 -27.28 -6.82 -29.73
N LEU A 217 -26.23 -7.32 -29.08
CA LEU A 217 -26.35 -8.11 -27.85
C LEU A 217 -26.88 -7.26 -26.70
N LEU A 218 -26.43 -6.01 -26.58
CA LEU A 218 -26.89 -5.08 -25.55
C LEU A 218 -28.38 -4.73 -25.74
N GLU A 219 -28.86 -4.57 -26.97
CA GLU A 219 -30.29 -4.37 -27.26
C GLU A 219 -31.14 -5.54 -26.74
N ILE A 220 -30.64 -6.79 -26.91
CA ILE A 220 -31.27 -8.00 -26.33
C ILE A 220 -31.23 -7.96 -24.81
N VAL A 221 -30.05 -7.72 -24.21
CA VAL A 221 -29.84 -7.67 -22.75
C VAL A 221 -30.73 -6.60 -22.11
N LEU A 222 -30.84 -5.44 -22.74
CA LEU A 222 -31.58 -4.30 -22.24
C LEU A 222 -33.08 -4.38 -22.55
N ASN A 223 -33.51 -5.31 -23.40
CA ASN A 223 -34.89 -5.42 -23.90
C ASN A 223 -35.33 -4.14 -24.61
N GLN A 224 -34.47 -3.64 -25.50
CA GLN A 224 -34.65 -2.40 -26.27
C GLN A 224 -34.86 -2.73 -27.74
N PHE A 225 -36.05 -3.21 -28.11
CA PHE A 225 -36.44 -3.43 -29.51
C PHE A 225 -37.47 -2.40 -29.96
N ALA A 226 -37.48 -2.10 -31.26
CA ALA A 226 -38.36 -1.10 -31.87
C ALA A 226 -39.84 -1.51 -31.98
N ASP A 227 -40.17 -2.78 -31.76
CA ASP A 227 -41.55 -3.31 -31.74
C ASP A 227 -41.97 -3.65 -30.30
N ASP A 228 -42.94 -2.89 -29.77
CA ASP A 228 -43.44 -2.94 -28.38
C ASP A 228 -44.09 -4.28 -27.96
N ASP A 229 -44.30 -5.24 -28.87
CA ASP A 229 -45.07 -6.46 -28.62
C ASP A 229 -44.22 -7.72 -28.35
N THR A 230 -42.88 -7.64 -28.41
CA THR A 230 -41.99 -8.81 -28.19
C THR A 230 -41.22 -8.69 -26.88
N GLU A 231 -41.70 -9.36 -25.82
CA GLU A 231 -40.99 -9.44 -24.54
C GLU A 231 -39.91 -10.53 -24.60
N ILE A 232 -38.64 -10.15 -24.46
CA ILE A 232 -37.52 -11.10 -24.43
C ILE A 232 -37.53 -11.87 -23.10
N SER A 233 -37.37 -13.19 -23.19
CA SER A 233 -37.30 -14.03 -22.00
C SER A 233 -36.03 -13.76 -21.17
N ILE A 234 -36.10 -14.01 -19.86
CA ILE A 234 -34.93 -13.88 -18.97
C ILE A 234 -33.78 -14.79 -19.42
N ASP A 235 -34.09 -15.98 -19.95
CA ASP A 235 -33.09 -16.93 -20.44
C ASP A 235 -32.34 -16.42 -21.68
N GLU A 236 -33.04 -15.73 -22.59
CA GLU A 236 -32.43 -15.06 -23.75
C GLU A 236 -31.54 -13.89 -23.33
N GLN A 237 -31.97 -13.08 -22.35
CA GLN A 237 -31.13 -12.01 -21.79
C GLN A 237 -29.86 -12.57 -21.16
N ILE A 238 -29.98 -13.65 -20.36
CA ILE A 238 -28.81 -14.33 -19.77
C ILE A 238 -27.91 -14.92 -20.85
N GLY A 239 -28.47 -15.46 -21.93
CA GLY A 239 -27.73 -15.95 -23.09
C GLY A 239 -26.89 -14.84 -23.73
N ALA A 240 -27.49 -13.69 -24.00
CA ALA A 240 -26.80 -12.53 -24.56
C ALA A 240 -25.72 -11.98 -23.60
N VAL A 241 -25.99 -11.93 -22.29
CA VAL A 241 -24.96 -11.55 -21.30
C VAL A 241 -23.76 -12.49 -21.34
N LYS A 242 -23.99 -13.81 -21.39
CA LYS A 242 -22.89 -14.80 -21.48
C LYS A 242 -22.08 -14.64 -22.75
N GLU A 243 -22.72 -14.29 -23.86
CA GLU A 243 -22.03 -14.01 -25.12
C GLU A 243 -21.16 -12.76 -25.01
N ILE A 244 -21.70 -11.67 -24.45
CA ILE A 244 -20.92 -10.45 -24.15
C ILE A 244 -19.71 -10.79 -23.27
N LEU A 245 -19.90 -11.54 -22.18
CA LEU A 245 -18.80 -11.93 -21.27
C LEU A 245 -17.76 -12.82 -21.97
N SER A 246 -18.18 -13.69 -22.89
CA SER A 246 -17.27 -14.52 -23.69
C SER A 246 -16.42 -13.68 -24.63
N ILE A 247 -17.00 -12.67 -25.28
CA ILE A 247 -16.28 -11.72 -26.15
C ILE A 247 -15.28 -10.91 -25.32
N ILE A 248 -15.75 -10.31 -24.22
CA ILE A 248 -14.96 -9.49 -23.30
C ILE A 248 -13.81 -10.29 -22.68
N GLY A 249 -14.05 -11.53 -22.24
CA GLY A 249 -13.05 -12.41 -21.63
C GLY A 249 -11.91 -12.83 -22.58
N GLN A 250 -12.09 -12.70 -23.89
CA GLN A 250 -11.04 -12.97 -24.89
C GLN A 250 -10.12 -11.77 -25.12
N THR A 251 -10.47 -10.60 -24.60
CA THR A 251 -9.67 -9.38 -24.77
C THR A 251 -8.52 -9.28 -23.78
N SER A 252 -7.65 -8.29 -23.98
CA SER A 252 -6.62 -7.90 -23.02
C SER A 252 -6.68 -6.38 -22.87
N PRO A 253 -7.57 -5.88 -22.01
CA PRO A 253 -7.71 -4.45 -21.76
C PRO A 253 -6.39 -3.80 -21.38
N PRO A 254 -6.12 -2.57 -21.85
CA PRO A 254 -4.98 -1.81 -21.37
C PRO A 254 -5.08 -1.58 -19.86
N ASN A 255 -3.95 -1.65 -19.16
CA ASN A 255 -3.83 -1.51 -17.69
C ASN A 255 -4.48 -2.62 -16.85
N TRP A 256 -4.88 -3.73 -17.46
CA TRP A 256 -5.26 -4.95 -16.73
C TRP A 256 -4.22 -6.04 -16.93
N ASP A 257 -3.85 -6.74 -15.86
CA ASP A 257 -3.16 -8.02 -16.01
C ASP A 257 -4.14 -9.05 -16.60
N ARG A 258 -3.65 -9.92 -17.48
CA ARG A 258 -4.51 -10.91 -18.15
C ARG A 258 -5.18 -11.87 -17.17
N GLY A 259 -4.48 -12.29 -16.11
CA GLY A 259 -5.05 -13.14 -15.08
C GLY A 259 -6.08 -12.40 -14.24
N GLU A 260 -5.78 -11.15 -13.86
CA GLU A 260 -6.73 -10.29 -13.15
C GLU A 260 -8.01 -10.05 -13.95
N TRP A 261 -7.89 -9.80 -15.25
CA TRP A 261 -9.02 -9.59 -16.14
C TRP A 261 -9.93 -10.83 -16.25
N ILE A 262 -9.34 -12.01 -16.42
CA ILE A 262 -10.10 -13.27 -16.47
C ILE A 262 -10.88 -13.47 -15.16
N LEU A 263 -10.22 -13.27 -14.02
CA LEU A 263 -10.88 -13.39 -12.71
C LEU A 263 -12.02 -12.38 -12.54
N PHE A 264 -11.82 -11.14 -12.99
CA PHE A 264 -12.88 -10.13 -12.97
C PHE A 264 -14.08 -10.55 -13.80
N VAL A 265 -13.88 -10.97 -15.05
CA VAL A 265 -14.97 -11.41 -15.94
C VAL A 265 -15.70 -12.64 -15.38
N GLU A 266 -14.96 -13.62 -14.83
CA GLU A 266 -15.53 -14.81 -14.19
C GLU A 266 -16.31 -14.48 -12.91
N SER A 267 -16.00 -13.35 -12.26
CA SER A 267 -16.68 -12.90 -11.05
C SER A 267 -18.03 -12.21 -11.32
N LEU A 268 -18.35 -11.84 -12.57
CA LEU A 268 -19.56 -11.09 -12.89
C LEU A 268 -20.83 -11.97 -12.85
N ASN A 269 -21.88 -11.47 -12.19
CA ASN A 269 -23.20 -12.07 -12.21
C ASN A 269 -23.87 -11.84 -13.57
N CYS A 270 -24.42 -12.89 -14.16
CA CYS A 270 -25.16 -12.79 -15.43
C CYS A 270 -26.52 -12.08 -15.30
N GLN A 271 -26.99 -11.79 -14.08
CA GLN A 271 -28.23 -11.06 -13.86
C GLN A 271 -28.03 -9.56 -14.05
N VAL A 272 -28.81 -8.99 -14.98
CA VAL A 272 -28.77 -7.55 -15.30
C VAL A 272 -29.48 -6.73 -14.22
N ILE A 273 -28.81 -5.70 -13.73
CA ILE A 273 -29.40 -4.68 -12.84
C ILE A 273 -29.73 -3.46 -13.69
N LYS A 274 -31.00 -3.02 -13.68
CA LYS A 274 -31.50 -1.86 -14.44
C LYS A 274 -32.11 -0.81 -13.48
N PRO A 275 -31.30 0.01 -12.80
CA PRO A 275 -31.82 1.06 -11.93
C PRO A 275 -32.33 2.25 -12.74
N SER A 276 -33.36 2.92 -12.23
CA SER A 276 -33.85 4.15 -12.86
C SER A 276 -32.86 5.30 -12.65
N GLY A 277 -32.40 5.92 -13.76
CA GLY A 277 -31.50 7.08 -13.73
C GLY A 277 -30.01 6.76 -13.56
N GLU A 278 -29.62 5.49 -13.72
CA GLU A 278 -28.24 4.99 -13.68
C GLU A 278 -28.00 4.04 -14.88
N VAL A 279 -26.73 3.76 -15.18
CA VAL A 279 -26.36 2.78 -16.20
C VAL A 279 -26.81 1.36 -15.81
N PRO A 280 -27.42 0.60 -16.72
CA PRO A 280 -27.60 -0.84 -16.58
C PRO A 280 -26.25 -1.53 -16.40
N ARG A 281 -26.19 -2.63 -15.65
CA ARG A 281 -24.91 -3.24 -15.26
C ARG A 281 -24.99 -4.69 -14.84
N LEU A 282 -23.83 -5.33 -14.78
CA LEU A 282 -23.59 -6.59 -14.09
C LEU A 282 -22.84 -6.31 -12.79
N SER A 283 -23.17 -7.03 -11.70
CA SER A 283 -22.48 -6.91 -10.41
C SER A 283 -21.51 -8.05 -10.19
N VAL A 284 -20.45 -7.82 -9.40
CA VAL A 284 -19.54 -8.89 -8.95
C VAL A 284 -20.25 -9.83 -7.95
N ILE A 285 -20.03 -11.14 -8.08
CA ILE A 285 -20.54 -12.20 -7.19
C ILE A 285 -19.68 -12.20 -5.91
N GLU A 286 -20.28 -11.70 -4.82
CA GLU A 286 -19.69 -11.36 -3.51
C GLU A 286 -18.76 -10.12 -3.51
N PRO A 287 -19.23 -8.96 -3.00
CA PRO A 287 -18.33 -7.90 -2.59
C PRO A 287 -17.79 -8.26 -1.20
N LYS A 288 -16.54 -8.69 -1.11
CA LYS A 288 -15.82 -8.74 0.16
C LYS A 288 -14.74 -7.68 0.17
N SER A 289 -15.11 -6.56 0.80
CA SER A 289 -14.29 -5.75 1.72
C SER A 289 -12.82 -5.57 1.33
N ASP A 290 -12.45 -4.32 1.04
CA ASP A 290 -11.09 -3.75 1.09
C ASP A 290 -10.01 -4.81 0.90
N ILE A 291 -9.52 -5.02 -0.33
CA ILE A 291 -8.31 -5.82 -0.59
C ILE A 291 -7.25 -5.34 0.43
N PRO A 292 -6.88 -6.15 1.44
CA PRO A 292 -5.87 -5.73 2.37
C PRO A 292 -4.57 -5.61 1.57
N ILE A 293 -3.81 -4.56 1.87
CA ILE A 293 -2.45 -4.27 1.37
C ILE A 293 -1.48 -5.48 1.54
N ASP A 294 -1.91 -6.56 2.19
CA ASP A 294 -1.15 -7.78 2.50
C ASP A 294 -0.64 -8.56 1.28
N ASP A 295 -1.22 -8.41 0.08
CA ASP A 295 -0.76 -9.10 -1.15
C ASP A 295 0.55 -8.52 -1.74
N LEU A 296 1.04 -7.38 -1.22
CA LEU A 296 2.33 -6.81 -1.64
C LEU A 296 3.52 -7.51 -0.98
N ASP A 297 3.38 -8.03 0.24
CA ASP A 297 4.51 -8.60 1.01
C ASP A 297 4.70 -10.11 0.79
N GLU A 298 3.68 -10.81 0.29
CA GLU A 298 3.84 -12.20 -0.17
C GLU A 298 4.86 -12.28 -1.33
N ARG A 299 5.12 -11.17 -2.04
CA ARG A 299 6.02 -11.02 -3.21
C ARG A 299 7.50 -11.31 -2.93
N SER A 300 7.91 -11.36 -1.66
CA SER A 300 9.32 -11.60 -1.27
C SER A 300 9.79 -13.06 -1.39
N LEU A 301 8.90 -13.99 -1.78
CA LEU A 301 9.20 -15.42 -1.87
C LEU A 301 9.96 -15.82 -3.15
N ALA A 302 9.99 -15.00 -4.19
CA ALA A 302 10.63 -15.30 -5.47
C ALA A 302 12.14 -15.02 -5.45
N SER A 303 12.98 -16.05 -5.28
CA SER A 303 14.40 -16.00 -5.65
C SER A 303 15.04 -17.40 -5.70
N ILE A 304 16.33 -17.45 -6.05
CA ILE A 304 17.14 -18.65 -5.92
C ILE A 304 17.19 -19.09 -4.45
N ALA A 305 17.10 -20.41 -4.25
CA ALA A 305 17.08 -21.04 -2.95
C ALA A 305 18.41 -20.78 -2.20
N THR A 306 18.34 -20.14 -1.03
CA THR A 306 19.49 -19.81 -0.18
C THR A 306 19.30 -20.41 1.20
N GLU A 307 20.37 -20.92 1.83
CA GLU A 307 20.31 -21.43 3.20
C GLU A 307 19.96 -20.32 4.19
N LEU A 308 18.99 -20.59 5.06
CA LEU A 308 18.44 -19.64 6.03
C LEU A 308 19.50 -19.11 7.01
N ALA A 309 20.38 -19.98 7.50
CA ALA A 309 21.42 -19.60 8.45
C ALA A 309 22.45 -18.64 7.83
N LEU A 310 22.87 -18.91 6.60
CA LEU A 310 23.80 -18.05 5.86
C LEU A 310 23.19 -16.68 5.54
N HIS A 311 21.92 -16.67 5.11
CA HIS A 311 21.17 -15.43 4.87
C HIS A 311 21.10 -14.57 6.13
N ASN A 312 20.63 -15.14 7.23
CA ASN A 312 20.47 -14.42 8.49
C ASN A 312 21.80 -13.86 9.03
N GLU A 313 22.89 -14.63 8.92
CA GLU A 313 24.22 -14.16 9.32
C GLU A 313 24.69 -12.98 8.46
N ALA A 314 24.50 -13.07 7.14
CA ALA A 314 24.86 -12.01 6.21
C ALA A 314 24.05 -10.72 6.46
N VAL A 315 22.75 -10.83 6.73
CA VAL A 315 21.89 -9.68 7.08
C VAL A 315 22.36 -9.03 8.37
N GLY A 316 22.66 -9.81 9.41
CA GLY A 316 23.18 -9.28 10.68
C GLY A 316 24.49 -8.51 10.51
N ILE A 317 25.47 -9.10 9.83
CA ILE A 317 26.77 -8.46 9.56
C ILE A 317 26.60 -7.17 8.76
N PHE A 318 25.77 -7.19 7.71
CA PHE A 318 25.56 -6.04 6.86
C PHE A 318 24.81 -4.91 7.58
N ALA A 319 23.82 -5.24 8.41
CA ALA A 319 23.10 -4.27 9.22
C ALA A 319 24.03 -3.55 10.22
N LYS A 320 24.95 -4.29 10.84
CA LYS A 320 25.99 -3.70 11.70
C LYS A 320 26.95 -2.79 10.93
N HIS A 321 27.30 -3.17 9.71
CA HIS A 321 28.13 -2.34 8.85
C HIS A 321 27.44 -1.01 8.50
N ILE A 322 26.15 -1.04 8.14
CA ILE A 322 25.36 0.19 7.92
C ILE A 322 25.34 1.06 9.18
N CYS A 323 25.11 0.46 10.35
CA CYS A 323 25.15 1.17 11.64
C CYS A 323 26.46 1.92 11.84
N ALA A 324 27.60 1.26 11.58
CA ALA A 324 28.92 1.89 11.70
C ALA A 324 29.12 3.03 10.70
N CYS A 325 28.62 2.90 9.46
CA CYS A 325 28.74 3.94 8.43
C CYS A 325 27.95 5.22 8.76
N ILE A 326 26.80 5.10 9.43
CA ILE A 326 25.92 6.24 9.75
C ILE A 326 26.06 6.71 11.20
N GLY A 327 27.01 6.15 11.97
CA GLY A 327 27.32 6.59 13.34
C GLY A 327 26.34 6.13 14.41
N VAL A 328 25.68 4.98 14.24
CA VAL A 328 24.85 4.40 15.31
C VAL A 328 25.74 3.86 16.43
N ARG A 329 25.36 4.15 17.68
CA ARG A 329 26.06 3.69 18.88
C ARG A 329 26.22 2.16 18.90
N THR A 330 27.36 1.68 19.39
CA THR A 330 27.78 0.28 19.26
C THR A 330 26.83 -0.72 19.93
N ASP A 331 26.24 -0.35 21.07
CA ASP A 331 25.25 -1.14 21.78
C ASP A 331 23.96 -1.34 20.96
N LEU A 332 23.46 -0.29 20.30
CA LEU A 332 22.30 -0.37 19.40
C LEU A 332 22.64 -1.15 18.13
N ALA A 333 23.84 -0.96 17.59
CA ALA A 333 24.33 -1.72 16.43
C ALA A 333 24.38 -3.23 16.72
N ASP A 334 24.76 -3.63 17.94
CA ASP A 334 24.75 -5.03 18.38
C ASP A 334 23.32 -5.61 18.46
N VAL A 335 22.32 -4.80 18.85
CA VAL A 335 20.91 -5.20 18.84
C VAL A 335 20.40 -5.37 17.41
N ILE A 336 20.73 -4.45 16.51
CA ILE A 336 20.34 -4.52 15.10
C ILE A 336 21.01 -5.73 14.40
N GLU A 337 22.29 -5.97 14.67
CA GLU A 337 23.00 -7.17 14.19
C GLU A 337 22.28 -8.45 14.66
N ARG A 338 21.86 -8.49 15.93
CA ARG A 338 21.11 -9.62 16.49
C ARG A 338 19.75 -9.75 15.84
N ALA A 339 19.03 -8.65 15.61
CA ALA A 339 17.75 -8.67 14.91
C ALA A 339 17.92 -9.21 13.48
N GLY A 340 18.97 -8.79 12.75
CA GLY A 340 19.31 -9.31 11.44
C GLY A 340 19.54 -10.83 11.42
N ARG A 341 20.20 -11.37 12.44
CA ARG A 341 20.38 -12.84 12.58
C ARG A 341 19.09 -13.60 12.93
N LEU A 342 18.07 -12.91 13.45
CA LEU A 342 16.89 -13.53 14.05
C LEU A 342 15.57 -13.19 13.33
N HIS A 343 15.55 -12.23 12.40
CA HIS A 343 14.31 -11.75 11.76
C HIS A 343 13.54 -12.88 11.07
N ASP A 344 14.26 -13.84 10.49
CA ASP A 344 13.74 -14.86 9.60
C ASP A 344 13.68 -16.27 10.24
N ILE A 345 14.04 -16.43 11.51
CA ILE A 345 14.10 -17.77 12.16
C ILE A 345 12.74 -18.47 12.25
N GLY A 346 11.64 -17.72 12.18
CA GLY A 346 10.28 -18.23 12.11
C GLY A 346 9.99 -19.00 10.80
N LYS A 347 10.80 -18.79 9.75
CA LYS A 347 10.76 -19.61 8.53
C LYS A 347 11.12 -21.08 8.80
N ALA A 348 11.69 -21.41 9.96
CA ALA A 348 11.95 -22.78 10.37
C ALA A 348 10.66 -23.61 10.59
N ASP A 349 9.49 -22.99 10.60
CA ASP A 349 8.22 -23.70 10.61
C ASP A 349 8.12 -24.66 9.41
N GLN A 350 7.74 -25.91 9.69
CA GLN A 350 7.67 -26.95 8.67
C GLN A 350 6.68 -26.59 7.54
N ARG A 351 5.57 -25.93 7.85
CA ARG A 351 4.58 -25.51 6.84
C ARG A 351 5.18 -24.43 5.94
N PHE A 352 5.95 -23.50 6.53
CA PHE A 352 6.65 -22.50 5.75
C PHE A 352 7.71 -23.13 4.83
N GLN A 353 8.51 -24.07 5.33
CA GLN A 353 9.51 -24.76 4.51
C GLN A 353 8.89 -25.60 3.39
N GLN A 354 7.77 -26.28 3.65
CA GLN A 354 7.02 -27.01 2.63
C GLN A 354 6.37 -26.06 1.61
N TRP A 355 5.98 -24.86 2.02
CA TRP A 355 5.51 -23.82 1.12
C TRP A 355 6.63 -23.34 0.18
N LEU A 356 7.84 -23.14 0.71
CA LEU A 356 9.01 -22.79 -0.10
C LEU A 356 9.45 -23.92 -1.04
N ASN A 357 9.49 -25.16 -0.54
CA ASN A 357 9.90 -26.35 -1.27
C ASN A 357 9.02 -27.55 -0.87
N PRO A 358 8.09 -28.00 -1.73
CA PRO A 358 7.18 -29.11 -1.40
C PRO A 358 7.86 -30.45 -1.12
N SER A 359 9.11 -30.63 -1.55
CA SER A 359 9.89 -31.85 -1.30
C SER A 359 10.65 -31.81 0.04
N TRP A 360 10.64 -30.66 0.74
CA TRP A 360 11.34 -30.49 2.00
C TRP A 360 10.77 -31.40 3.08
N LYS A 361 11.67 -32.05 3.82
CA LYS A 361 11.37 -32.91 4.96
C LYS A 361 12.09 -32.41 6.20
N GLN A 362 11.53 -32.73 7.36
CA GLN A 362 12.15 -32.39 8.63
C GLN A 362 13.58 -32.96 8.72
N GLY A 363 14.55 -32.09 8.96
CA GLY A 363 15.98 -32.44 8.96
C GLY A 363 16.74 -31.99 7.70
N ASP A 364 16.03 -31.60 6.63
CA ASP A 364 16.65 -30.95 5.48
C ASP A 364 17.13 -29.54 5.82
N VAL A 365 18.05 -29.01 5.00
CA VAL A 365 18.55 -27.64 5.13
C VAL A 365 17.38 -26.65 5.01
N LEU A 366 17.32 -25.69 5.94
CA LEU A 366 16.29 -24.66 5.93
C LEU A 366 16.57 -23.63 4.85
N MET A 367 15.54 -23.30 4.09
CA MET A 367 15.59 -22.36 2.97
C MET A 367 15.03 -21.01 3.37
N ALA A 368 15.64 -19.94 2.88
CA ALA A 368 15.16 -18.57 3.08
C ALA A 368 14.10 -18.14 2.05
N LYS A 369 14.13 -18.72 0.85
CA LYS A 369 13.34 -18.31 -0.33
C LYS A 369 13.00 -19.48 -1.27
N SER A 370 12.08 -19.25 -2.20
CA SER A 370 11.52 -20.25 -3.12
C SER A 370 11.74 -19.89 -4.59
N ASP A 371 11.88 -20.90 -5.43
CA ASP A 371 11.86 -20.78 -6.90
C ASP A 371 10.44 -20.84 -7.50
N THR A 372 9.40 -20.91 -6.65
CA THR A 372 8.01 -21.08 -7.10
C THR A 372 7.54 -19.88 -7.95
N PRO A 373 6.98 -20.11 -9.15
CA PRO A 373 6.28 -19.06 -9.90
C PRO A 373 5.05 -18.53 -9.14
N GLN A 374 4.86 -17.20 -9.14
CA GLN A 374 3.84 -16.50 -8.35
C GLN A 374 2.42 -17.05 -8.52
N HIS A 375 2.02 -17.45 -9.73
CA HIS A 375 0.69 -18.00 -10.01
C HIS A 375 0.38 -19.30 -9.23
N ARG A 376 1.39 -20.00 -8.70
CA ARG A 376 1.20 -21.23 -7.89
C ARG A 376 1.28 -20.99 -6.39
N TRP A 377 1.53 -19.76 -5.93
CA TRP A 377 1.77 -19.52 -4.50
C TRP A 377 0.57 -19.82 -3.63
N GLN A 378 -0.61 -19.41 -4.07
CA GLN A 378 -1.86 -19.67 -3.35
C GLN A 378 -2.14 -21.17 -3.21
N GLU A 379 -1.97 -21.92 -4.31
CA GLU A 379 -2.09 -23.38 -4.31
C GLU A 379 -1.06 -24.01 -3.34
N ARG A 380 0.23 -23.65 -3.47
CA ARG A 380 1.30 -24.20 -2.62
C ARG A 380 1.11 -23.85 -1.14
N ARG A 381 0.66 -22.63 -0.83
CA ARG A 381 0.38 -22.18 0.53
C ARG A 381 -0.70 -23.07 1.17
N ASN A 382 -1.79 -23.30 0.43
CA ASN A 382 -2.88 -24.15 0.86
C ASN A 382 -2.41 -25.59 1.08
N THR A 383 -1.62 -26.15 0.15
CA THR A 383 -1.05 -27.51 0.28
C THR A 383 -0.14 -27.65 1.49
N ALA A 384 0.67 -26.63 1.78
CA ALA A 384 1.57 -26.61 2.93
C ALA A 384 0.87 -26.35 4.28
N GLY A 385 -0.41 -25.95 4.26
CA GLY A 385 -1.17 -25.64 5.46
C GLY A 385 -0.78 -24.31 6.13
N TRP A 386 -0.13 -23.41 5.40
CA TRP A 386 0.19 -22.06 5.91
C TRP A 386 -1.06 -21.16 5.82
N PRO A 387 -1.49 -20.49 6.91
CA PRO A 387 -2.72 -19.71 6.92
C PRO A 387 -2.62 -18.47 6.01
N LYS A 388 -3.75 -18.07 5.41
CA LYS A 388 -3.80 -16.85 4.59
C LYS A 388 -3.48 -15.64 5.48
N GLY A 389 -2.59 -14.76 5.00
CA GLY A 389 -2.09 -13.61 5.79
C GLY A 389 -1.09 -13.99 6.88
N GLY A 390 -0.73 -15.28 7.03
CA GLY A 390 0.20 -15.76 8.05
C GLY A 390 1.60 -15.18 7.88
N ARG A 391 2.20 -14.69 8.98
CA ARG A 391 3.45 -13.93 9.00
C ARG A 391 4.57 -14.66 9.75
N HIS A 392 5.67 -15.00 9.08
CA HIS A 392 6.77 -15.76 9.70
C HIS A 392 7.50 -14.95 10.78
N GLU A 393 7.51 -13.63 10.68
CA GLU A 393 8.05 -12.72 11.69
C GLU A 393 7.35 -12.83 13.04
N ALA A 394 6.07 -13.22 13.07
CA ALA A 394 5.34 -13.45 14.32
C ALA A 394 5.91 -14.68 15.06
N LEU A 395 6.28 -15.72 14.32
CA LEU A 395 6.97 -16.90 14.87
C LEU A 395 8.41 -16.55 15.27
N SER A 396 9.13 -15.77 14.46
CA SER A 396 10.47 -15.27 14.80
C SER A 396 10.48 -14.54 16.13
N ALA A 397 9.58 -13.56 16.31
CA ALA A 397 9.45 -12.78 17.53
C ALA A 397 9.09 -13.66 18.75
N ARG A 398 8.22 -14.66 18.56
CA ARG A 398 7.85 -15.62 19.61
C ARG A 398 9.04 -16.46 20.05
N LEU A 399 9.85 -16.96 19.12
CA LEU A 399 11.10 -17.68 19.41
C LEU A 399 12.11 -16.79 20.15
N VAL A 400 12.26 -15.54 19.73
CA VAL A 400 13.10 -14.55 20.41
C VAL A 400 12.63 -14.31 21.86
N ARG A 401 11.32 -14.18 22.11
CA ARG A 401 10.78 -14.04 23.48
C ARG A 401 11.10 -15.26 24.35
N VAL A 402 10.95 -16.47 23.82
CA VAL A 402 11.33 -17.71 24.54
C VAL A 402 12.83 -17.71 24.86
N TRP A 403 13.68 -17.32 23.90
CA TRP A 403 15.12 -17.21 24.12
C TRP A 403 15.49 -16.18 25.20
N LEU A 404 14.86 -15.01 25.15
CA LEU A 404 15.05 -13.93 26.11
C LEU A 404 14.65 -14.36 27.51
N ASN A 405 13.56 -15.10 27.68
CA ASN A 405 13.15 -15.67 28.97
C ASN A 405 14.16 -16.68 29.52
N LYS A 406 14.79 -17.47 28.63
CA LYS A 406 15.91 -18.37 29.00
C LYS A 406 17.24 -17.62 29.20
N SER A 407 17.30 -16.31 28.92
CA SER A 407 18.51 -15.47 28.96
C SER A 407 18.23 -14.15 29.69
N PRO A 408 17.91 -14.17 31.00
CA PRO A 408 17.50 -12.98 31.74
C PRO A 408 18.59 -11.90 31.83
N GLY A 409 19.87 -12.27 31.70
CA GLY A 409 20.99 -11.31 31.70
C GLY A 409 21.27 -10.65 30.34
N TRP A 410 20.48 -10.94 29.30
CA TRP A 410 20.66 -10.31 27.99
C TRP A 410 19.85 -9.02 27.90
N GLY A 411 20.56 -7.88 27.87
CA GLY A 411 19.99 -6.54 27.69
C GLY A 411 19.12 -6.05 28.85
N ASP A 412 18.92 -4.73 28.91
CA ASP A 412 17.87 -4.15 29.74
C ASP A 412 16.49 -4.25 29.06
N SER A 413 15.45 -3.68 29.67
CA SER A 413 14.08 -3.75 29.12
C SER A 413 13.99 -3.14 27.72
N ILE A 414 14.63 -2.00 27.47
CA ILE A 414 14.55 -1.30 26.18
C ILE A 414 15.30 -2.07 25.10
N THR A 415 16.48 -2.62 25.41
CA THR A 415 17.27 -3.46 24.50
C THR A 415 16.49 -4.69 24.07
N ARG A 416 15.81 -5.34 25.02
CA ARG A 416 14.98 -6.54 24.78
C ARG A 416 13.75 -6.20 23.94
N ASP A 417 13.07 -5.11 24.28
CA ASP A 417 11.93 -4.62 23.51
C ASP A 417 12.32 -4.24 22.09
N LEU A 418 13.46 -3.55 21.91
CA LEU A 418 13.98 -3.18 20.59
C LEU A 418 14.27 -4.41 19.75
N LEU A 419 14.94 -5.43 20.31
CA LEU A 419 15.21 -6.67 19.59
C LEU A 419 13.93 -7.35 19.09
N ILE A 420 12.94 -7.54 19.98
CA ILE A 420 11.68 -8.19 19.59
C ILE A 420 10.96 -7.34 18.54
N HIS A 421 10.93 -6.03 18.73
CA HIS A 421 10.27 -5.11 17.83
C HIS A 421 10.88 -5.14 16.42
N LEU A 422 12.20 -5.00 16.29
CA LEU A 422 12.87 -5.04 14.98
C LEU A 422 12.62 -6.38 14.26
N VAL A 423 12.59 -7.49 15.00
CA VAL A 423 12.28 -8.82 14.44
C VAL A 423 10.84 -8.89 13.94
N ILE A 424 9.85 -8.41 14.68
CA ILE A 424 8.44 -8.51 14.28
C ILE A 424 8.02 -7.44 13.25
N SER A 425 8.70 -6.30 13.18
CA SER A 425 8.36 -5.19 12.27
C SER A 425 9.17 -5.17 10.97
N HIS A 426 10.00 -6.18 10.71
CA HIS A 426 10.92 -6.16 9.56
C HIS A 426 10.23 -6.17 8.18
N HIS A 427 8.95 -6.52 8.09
CA HIS A 427 8.16 -6.32 6.85
C HIS A 427 7.25 -5.08 6.90
N GLY A 428 7.44 -4.19 7.88
CA GLY A 428 6.66 -2.98 8.04
C GLY A 428 5.32 -3.15 8.75
N LYS A 429 4.94 -4.37 9.17
CA LYS A 429 3.79 -4.62 10.07
C LYS A 429 4.20 -4.43 11.54
N ALA A 430 3.31 -4.76 12.48
CA ALA A 430 3.56 -4.68 13.92
C ALA A 430 3.75 -3.25 14.47
N ARG A 431 3.23 -2.24 13.75
CA ARG A 431 3.15 -0.83 14.18
C ARG A 431 1.67 -0.42 14.30
N PRO A 432 0.95 -0.76 15.38
CA PRO A 432 1.41 -1.43 16.59
C PRO A 432 1.11 -2.94 16.63
N LEU A 433 0.47 -3.52 15.61
CA LEU A 433 0.02 -4.92 15.64
C LEU A 433 0.26 -5.64 14.32
N VAL A 434 0.42 -6.95 14.41
CA VAL A 434 0.26 -7.87 13.28
C VAL A 434 -1.22 -8.28 13.25
N GLY A 435 -1.84 -8.24 12.07
CA GLY A 435 -3.24 -8.62 11.92
C GLY A 435 -3.47 -10.07 12.38
N PRO A 436 -4.56 -10.36 13.10
CA PRO A 436 -4.87 -11.73 13.50
C PRO A 436 -5.20 -12.57 12.25
N VAL A 437 -4.75 -13.81 12.26
CA VAL A 437 -5.12 -14.81 11.24
C VAL A 437 -5.83 -15.98 11.90
N THR A 438 -6.68 -16.67 11.14
CA THR A 438 -7.24 -17.94 11.59
C THR A 438 -6.20 -19.03 11.38
N ASP A 439 -5.69 -19.58 12.46
CA ASP A 439 -4.81 -20.74 12.52
C ASP A 439 -5.16 -21.52 13.80
N ASP A 440 -5.07 -22.84 13.73
CA ASP A 440 -5.32 -23.76 14.84
C ASP A 440 -4.23 -24.84 14.93
N ALA A 441 -3.07 -24.54 14.35
CA ALA A 441 -1.95 -25.45 14.29
C ALA A 441 -1.49 -25.89 15.68
N SER A 442 -1.56 -27.20 15.94
CA SER A 442 -1.01 -27.83 17.15
C SER A 442 0.49 -28.14 17.04
N LEU A 443 1.17 -27.60 16.02
CA LEU A 443 2.59 -27.81 15.77
C LEU A 443 3.46 -26.89 16.63
N MET A 444 4.74 -27.25 16.73
CA MET A 444 5.77 -26.44 17.37
C MET A 444 6.80 -26.03 16.32
N VAL A 445 7.28 -24.80 16.39
CA VAL A 445 8.45 -24.33 15.66
C VAL A 445 9.65 -24.31 16.61
N ASN A 446 10.78 -24.85 16.15
CA ASN A 446 12.01 -24.96 16.94
C ASN A 446 13.19 -24.24 16.26
N SER A 447 14.07 -23.67 17.07
CA SER A 447 15.31 -23.03 16.60
C SER A 447 16.41 -23.11 17.67
N PHE A 448 17.63 -22.73 17.29
CA PHE A 448 18.79 -22.70 18.19
C PHE A 448 19.40 -21.31 18.20
N ILE A 449 19.30 -20.61 19.33
CA ILE A 449 19.77 -19.23 19.47
C ILE A 449 20.85 -19.18 20.55
N SER A 450 22.07 -18.80 20.16
CA SER A 450 23.22 -18.63 21.06
C SER A 450 23.44 -19.80 22.02
N GLY A 451 23.46 -21.04 21.50
CA GLY A 451 23.72 -22.22 22.33
C GLY A 451 22.48 -22.82 23.00
N LYS A 452 21.29 -22.26 22.80
CA LYS A 452 20.05 -22.69 23.48
C LYS A 452 18.98 -23.11 22.49
N SER A 453 18.42 -24.30 22.70
CA SER A 453 17.20 -24.73 22.00
C SER A 453 16.01 -23.91 22.47
N VAL A 454 15.22 -23.42 21.53
CA VAL A 454 14.00 -22.66 21.77
C VAL A 454 12.87 -23.24 20.94
N ASP A 455 11.73 -23.42 21.60
CA ASP A 455 10.56 -24.08 21.06
C ASP A 455 9.36 -23.20 21.38
N ALA A 456 8.54 -22.91 20.38
CA ALA A 456 7.34 -22.10 20.51
C ALA A 456 6.19 -22.74 19.72
N SER A 457 4.95 -22.45 20.12
CA SER A 457 3.79 -22.83 19.31
C SER A 457 3.92 -22.23 17.91
N ALA A 458 3.61 -23.04 16.90
CA ALA A 458 3.55 -22.63 15.50
C ALA A 458 2.24 -21.91 15.13
N ASP A 459 1.28 -21.82 16.06
CA ASP A 459 -0.03 -21.21 15.85
C ASP A 459 0.10 -19.70 15.57
N LEU A 460 -0.19 -19.30 14.34
CA LEU A 460 -0.19 -17.90 13.91
C LEU A 460 -1.44 -17.13 14.37
N GLY A 461 -2.46 -17.80 14.90
CA GLY A 461 -3.62 -17.19 15.54
C GLY A 461 -3.29 -16.59 16.91
N ILE A 462 -2.15 -16.93 17.51
CA ILE A 462 -1.67 -16.33 18.76
C ILE A 462 -1.11 -14.93 18.50
N VAL A 463 -1.92 -13.92 18.84
CA VAL A 463 -1.58 -12.50 18.76
C VAL A 463 -0.62 -12.08 19.90
N ASP A 464 0.39 -11.27 19.57
CA ASP A 464 1.24 -10.61 20.58
C ASP A 464 0.58 -9.33 21.11
N TRP A 465 -0.22 -9.47 22.17
CA TRP A 465 -0.88 -8.34 22.84
C TRP A 465 0.08 -7.40 23.58
N GLU A 466 1.37 -7.75 23.74
CA GLU A 466 2.38 -6.86 24.33
C GLU A 466 3.01 -5.91 23.30
N GLN A 467 2.91 -6.23 22.00
CA GLN A 467 3.53 -5.44 20.93
C GLN A 467 3.09 -3.96 20.92
N PRO A 468 1.82 -3.59 21.16
CA PRO A 468 1.43 -2.17 21.19
C PRO A 468 2.14 -1.37 22.28
N THR A 469 2.24 -1.94 23.50
CA THR A 469 2.96 -1.31 24.61
C THR A 469 4.45 -1.22 24.30
N ARG A 470 5.03 -2.27 23.70
CA ARG A 470 6.43 -2.29 23.23
C ARG A 470 6.69 -1.18 22.22
N PHE A 471 5.85 -1.06 21.19
CA PHE A 471 5.95 -0.02 20.17
C PHE A 471 5.82 1.39 20.75
N TRP A 472 4.86 1.60 21.66
CA TRP A 472 4.69 2.87 22.37
C TRP A 472 5.94 3.25 23.18
N ASN A 473 6.47 2.32 23.98
CA ASN A 473 7.66 2.56 24.80
C ASN A 473 8.90 2.89 23.96
N LEU A 474 9.09 2.15 22.86
CA LEU A 474 10.21 2.40 21.93
C LEU A 474 10.08 3.76 21.23
N ASN A 475 8.87 4.17 20.84
CA ASN A 475 8.64 5.50 20.28
C ASN A 475 8.90 6.61 21.31
N ASN A 476 8.51 6.43 22.57
CA ASN A 476 8.83 7.39 23.62
C ASN A 476 10.34 7.48 23.88
N HIS A 477 11.06 6.36 23.73
CA HIS A 477 12.50 6.31 23.97
C HIS A 477 13.32 6.83 22.79
N PHE A 478 13.08 6.34 21.58
CA PHE A 478 13.87 6.67 20.38
C PHE A 478 13.28 7.79 19.54
N GLY A 479 12.01 8.14 19.76
CA GLY A 479 11.25 9.01 18.87
C GLY A 479 10.78 8.28 17.60
N PRO A 480 9.74 8.78 16.93
CA PRO A 480 9.23 8.18 15.69
C PRO A 480 10.27 8.01 14.59
N TRP A 481 11.09 9.05 14.37
CA TRP A 481 12.14 9.04 13.36
C TRP A 481 13.31 8.11 13.73
N GLY A 482 13.69 8.11 15.01
CA GLY A 482 14.75 7.23 15.51
C GLY A 482 14.37 5.76 15.36
N LEU A 483 13.18 5.36 15.83
CA LEU A 483 12.73 3.98 15.67
C LEU A 483 12.58 3.59 14.19
N ALA A 484 12.01 4.47 13.35
CA ALA A 484 11.90 4.24 11.92
C ALA A 484 13.26 4.07 11.23
N LEU A 485 14.29 4.81 11.65
CA LEU A 485 15.66 4.63 11.15
C LEU A 485 16.20 3.23 11.51
N LEU A 486 16.05 2.79 12.77
CA LEU A 486 16.53 1.47 13.20
C LEU A 486 15.83 0.33 12.45
N GLU A 487 14.51 0.44 12.24
CA GLU A 487 13.73 -0.48 11.39
C GLU A 487 14.26 -0.47 9.94
N THR A 488 14.50 0.72 9.39
CA THR A 488 14.97 0.90 8.00
C THR A 488 16.31 0.25 7.76
N ILE A 489 17.26 0.34 8.70
CA ILE A 489 18.57 -0.31 8.60
C ILE A 489 18.40 -1.82 8.41
N LEU A 490 17.55 -2.46 9.23
CA LEU A 490 17.30 -3.89 9.13
C LEU A 490 16.61 -4.26 7.80
N ARG A 491 15.57 -3.51 7.43
CA ARG A 491 14.80 -3.72 6.18
C ARG A 491 15.67 -3.63 4.94
N LEU A 492 16.46 -2.57 4.83
CA LEU A 492 17.38 -2.38 3.70
C LEU A 492 18.50 -3.43 3.70
N SER A 493 18.92 -3.90 4.87
CA SER A 493 19.92 -4.97 4.95
C SER A 493 19.41 -6.28 4.39
N ASP A 494 18.20 -6.70 4.77
CA ASP A 494 17.57 -7.90 4.23
C ASP A 494 17.36 -7.81 2.71
N GLN A 495 16.84 -6.67 2.22
CA GLN A 495 16.65 -6.42 0.79
C GLN A 495 17.97 -6.48 0.00
N ALA A 496 19.03 -5.85 0.51
CA ALA A 496 20.32 -5.81 -0.16
C ALA A 496 21.00 -7.19 -0.23
N ILE A 497 20.98 -7.96 0.86
CA ILE A 497 21.53 -9.32 0.89
C ILE A 497 20.72 -10.24 -0.02
N SER A 498 19.39 -10.14 0.05
CA SER A 498 18.46 -10.82 -0.83
C SER A 498 18.77 -10.59 -2.32
N ALA A 499 19.09 -9.35 -2.72
CA ALA A 499 19.41 -9.01 -4.10
C ALA A 499 20.81 -9.48 -4.54
N ARG A 500 21.82 -9.43 -3.66
CA ARG A 500 23.20 -9.86 -3.98
C ARG A 500 23.29 -11.35 -4.29
N THR A 501 22.53 -12.18 -3.56
CA THR A 501 22.49 -13.63 -3.80
C THR A 501 21.89 -13.98 -5.17
N GLN A 502 21.08 -13.10 -5.77
CA GLN A 502 20.58 -13.27 -7.13
C GLN A 502 21.64 -12.97 -8.20
N LEU A 503 22.56 -12.02 -7.94
CA LEU A 503 23.56 -11.57 -8.90
C LEU A 503 24.80 -12.47 -8.98
N SER A 504 25.25 -13.03 -7.84
CA SER A 504 26.49 -13.84 -7.77
C SER A 504 26.42 -15.23 -8.43
N LEU A 505 25.24 -15.65 -8.90
CA LEU A 505 25.01 -16.95 -9.53
C LEU A 505 24.59 -16.83 -11.01
N ASN A 506 24.39 -15.60 -11.51
CA ASN A 506 24.17 -15.28 -12.93
C ASN A 506 25.48 -14.94 -13.67
N GLN A 507 26.62 -15.04 -12.99
CA GLN A 507 27.98 -15.07 -13.54
C GLN A 507 28.58 -16.46 -13.29
#